data_AF-A0A7C3A8D5-F1
#
_entry.id   AF-A0A7C3A8D5-F1
#
_cell.length_a   1.000
_cell.length_b   1.000
_cell.length_c   1.000
_cell.angle_alpha   90.00
_cell.angle_beta   90.00
_cell.angle_gamma   90.00
#
_symmetry.space_group_name_H-M   'P 1'
#
loop_
_entity.id
_entity.type
_entity.pdbx_description
1 polymer ?
#
loop_
_entity_poly.entity_id
_entity_poly.type
_entity_poly.pdbx_seq_one_letter_code
_entity_poly.pdbx_strand_id
1 'polypeptide(L)'
;MVRLIGFFLAAALPAFAVLPPGVPAVKEDEAGGNLSRVKVAVLYERVTDGVRDLDEVIGILKETHAELVFRGFWRWVPCPDRCGDLPTRQTRERCERRGYSYAHLEEAISRIKAELPHLIFVGAVPAQIVHRRGVWNPKTGEVIRYPRTWELALDPAKWGLPMSKEELQCRFGRSHFWVSPDLDCDLYDPAEAAAYFPDITNPEFQELLLSWAERQIDAGADAIWIDMLFRQASMLARLAGDMDHPAVRE
;
A
#
# COMPACT_ATOMS: atom_id res chain seq x y z
N MET A 1 -34.45 -0.17 15.14
CA MET A 1 -33.28 -0.76 15.81
C MET A 1 -32.14 -0.77 14.80
N VAL A 2 -31.43 0.35 14.72
CA VAL A 2 -30.42 0.63 13.68
C VAL A 2 -29.05 0.32 14.27
N ARG A 3 -28.33 -0.65 13.69
CA ARG A 3 -26.90 -0.86 13.98
C ARG A 3 -26.09 -0.10 12.94
N LEU A 4 -25.45 0.96 13.40
CA LEU A 4 -24.52 1.78 12.64
C LEU A 4 -23.07 1.32 12.94
N ILE A 5 -22.24 1.41 11.90
CA ILE A 5 -20.79 1.68 11.91
C ILE A 5 -19.83 0.53 12.21
N GLY A 6 -19.04 0.18 11.19
CA GLY A 6 -17.66 -0.30 11.35
C GLY A 6 -16.70 0.78 10.87
N PHE A 7 -16.10 1.51 11.82
CA PHE A 7 -14.94 2.38 11.57
C PHE A 7 -13.72 1.46 11.33
N PHE A 8 -13.06 1.60 10.17
CA PHE A 8 -11.67 1.19 10.06
C PHE A 8 -10.82 2.33 10.59
N LEU A 9 -10.41 2.21 11.87
CA LEU A 9 -9.39 3.06 12.45
C LEU A 9 -8.04 2.61 11.87
N ALA A 10 -7.44 3.44 11.02
CA ALA A 10 -6.00 3.34 10.77
C ALA A 10 -5.32 3.72 12.09
N ALA A 11 -4.85 2.73 12.84
CA ALA A 11 -4.09 2.96 14.05
C ALA A 11 -2.72 3.51 13.69
N ALA A 12 -2.60 4.84 13.61
CA ALA A 12 -1.34 5.51 13.83
C ALA A 12 -1.00 5.35 15.32
N LEU A 13 -0.15 4.38 15.64
CA LEU A 13 0.49 4.33 16.96
C LEU A 13 1.25 5.65 17.16
N PRO A 14 1.07 6.36 18.29
CA PRO A 14 1.93 7.49 18.59
C PRO A 14 3.28 6.91 18.96
N ALA A 15 4.21 6.91 18.01
CA ALA A 15 5.62 6.86 18.37
C ALA A 15 5.89 8.15 19.15
N PHE A 16 5.97 8.05 20.48
CA PHE A 16 6.62 9.08 21.28
C PHE A 16 8.08 9.11 20.83
N ALA A 17 8.36 9.95 19.82
CA ALA A 17 9.70 10.36 19.48
C ALA A 17 10.20 11.22 20.65
N VAL A 18 10.85 10.58 21.62
CA VAL A 18 11.76 11.30 22.50
C VAL A 18 12.89 11.76 21.60
N LEU A 19 12.83 13.03 21.18
CA LEU A 19 13.89 13.67 20.43
C LEU A 19 15.19 13.57 21.25
N PRO A 20 16.34 13.21 20.64
CA PRO A 20 17.61 13.23 21.34
C PRO A 20 17.92 14.66 21.82
N PRO A 21 18.50 14.82 23.02
CA PRO A 21 18.83 16.14 23.55
C PRO A 21 19.90 16.80 22.67
N GLY A 22 19.56 17.92 22.04
CA GLY A 22 20.46 18.68 21.16
C GLY A 22 19.87 19.16 19.84
N VAL A 23 18.62 18.82 19.52
CA VAL A 23 17.92 19.45 18.38
C VAL A 23 17.56 20.88 18.77
N PRO A 24 18.07 21.92 18.09
CA PRO A 24 17.66 23.29 18.37
C PRO A 24 16.15 23.40 18.16
N ALA A 25 15.45 24.03 19.10
CA ALA A 25 14.05 24.38 18.91
C ALA A 25 13.92 25.10 17.56
N VAL A 26 13.04 24.59 16.69
CA VAL A 26 12.67 25.28 15.45
C VAL A 26 12.20 26.65 15.88
N LYS A 27 12.96 27.69 15.54
CA LYS A 27 12.49 29.06 15.69
C LYS A 27 11.20 29.15 14.89
N GLU A 28 10.11 29.51 15.55
CA GLU A 28 8.95 30.03 14.84
C GLU A 28 9.44 31.29 14.12
N ASP A 29 9.80 31.13 12.86
CA ASP A 29 9.92 32.27 11.98
C ASP A 29 8.52 32.89 11.94
N GLU A 30 8.40 34.11 12.46
CA GLU A 30 7.31 35.04 12.12
C GLU A 30 7.44 35.42 10.63
N ALA A 31 7.35 34.42 9.76
CA ALA A 31 7.17 34.63 8.35
C ALA A 31 5.68 34.86 8.14
N GLY A 32 5.28 36.12 8.06
CA GLY A 32 4.18 36.54 7.18
C GLY A 32 4.54 36.22 5.72
N GLY A 33 4.90 34.97 5.45
CA GLY A 33 5.40 34.45 4.20
C GLY A 33 4.26 34.41 3.22
N ASN A 34 4.51 34.94 2.03
CA ASN A 34 3.55 34.94 0.94
C ASN A 34 3.03 33.50 0.68
N LEU A 35 1.79 33.23 1.11
CA LEU A 35 1.10 31.96 0.94
C LEU A 35 0.96 31.57 -0.53
N SER A 36 1.16 32.51 -1.47
CA SER A 36 1.18 32.22 -2.91
C SER A 36 2.31 31.27 -3.35
N ARG A 37 3.26 30.94 -2.48
CA ARG A 37 4.35 29.96 -2.74
C ARG A 37 4.07 28.59 -2.14
N VAL A 38 3.00 28.45 -1.37
CA VAL A 38 2.62 27.19 -0.74
C VAL A 38 1.95 26.31 -1.78
N LYS A 39 2.49 25.10 -1.96
CA LYS A 39 1.90 24.07 -2.80
C LYS A 39 0.99 23.19 -1.97
N VAL A 40 -0.21 22.92 -2.46
CA VAL A 40 -1.19 22.10 -1.74
C VAL A 40 -1.14 20.65 -2.24
N ALA A 41 -0.87 19.73 -1.33
CA ALA A 41 -0.98 18.30 -1.55
C ALA A 41 -2.17 17.74 -0.77
N VAL A 42 -3.01 16.95 -1.43
CA VAL A 42 -4.16 16.29 -0.82
C VAL A 42 -3.90 14.79 -0.77
N LEU A 43 -4.03 14.21 0.43
CA LEU A 43 -3.95 12.77 0.62
C LEU A 43 -5.32 12.15 0.35
N TYR A 44 -5.34 11.16 -0.54
CA TYR A 44 -6.46 10.22 -0.67
C TYR A 44 -5.98 8.82 -0.36
N GLU A 45 -6.90 7.95 0.03
CA GLU A 45 -6.67 6.50 -0.03
C GLU A 45 -7.12 5.95 -1.38
N ARG A 46 -8.28 6.41 -1.85
CA ARG A 46 -8.83 6.14 -3.18
C ARG A 46 -9.73 7.31 -3.56
N VAL A 47 -9.50 7.92 -4.72
CA VAL A 47 -10.39 8.97 -5.26
C VAL A 47 -11.74 8.40 -5.75
N THR A 48 -11.81 7.08 -5.94
CA THR A 48 -13.00 6.33 -6.36
C THR A 48 -13.68 5.62 -5.19
N ASP A 49 -13.61 6.18 -3.97
CA ASP A 49 -13.96 5.47 -2.72
C ASP A 49 -15.40 4.94 -2.63
N GLY A 50 -16.31 5.42 -3.51
CA GLY A 50 -17.71 5.06 -3.57
C GLY A 50 -18.57 5.74 -2.50
N VAL A 51 -17.98 6.64 -1.72
CA VAL A 51 -18.67 7.50 -0.75
C VAL A 51 -19.00 8.83 -1.42
N ARG A 52 -18.03 9.39 -2.15
CA ARG A 52 -18.20 10.60 -2.95
C ARG A 52 -18.24 10.23 -4.42
N ASP A 53 -19.03 10.96 -5.18
CA ASP A 53 -18.88 10.91 -6.63
C ASP A 53 -17.63 11.66 -7.08
N LEU A 54 -17.24 11.44 -8.32
CA LEU A 54 -16.01 11.99 -8.86
C LEU A 54 -16.10 13.51 -9.10
N ASP A 55 -17.30 14.05 -9.33
CA ASP A 55 -17.51 15.50 -9.51
C ASP A 55 -17.28 16.24 -8.20
N GLU A 56 -17.74 15.67 -7.07
CA GLU A 56 -17.44 16.18 -5.73
C GLU A 56 -15.94 16.13 -5.44
N VAL A 57 -15.24 15.04 -5.79
CA VAL A 57 -13.78 14.95 -5.65
C VAL A 57 -13.08 16.04 -6.45
N ILE A 58 -13.46 16.25 -7.72
CA ILE A 58 -12.89 17.30 -8.57
C ILE A 58 -13.18 18.69 -7.99
N GLY A 59 -14.38 18.92 -7.46
CA GLY A 59 -14.75 20.14 -6.76
C GLY A 59 -13.81 20.44 -5.59
N ILE A 60 -13.57 19.46 -4.72
CA ILE A 60 -12.65 19.58 -3.58
C ILE A 60 -11.23 19.92 -4.07
N LEU A 61 -10.73 19.24 -5.11
CA LEU A 61 -9.38 19.50 -5.64
C LEU A 61 -9.25 20.92 -6.21
N LYS A 62 -10.30 21.44 -6.86
CA LYS A 62 -10.36 22.83 -7.35
C LYS A 62 -10.40 23.84 -6.21
N GLU A 63 -11.28 23.64 -5.24
CA GLU A 63 -11.48 24.53 -4.09
C GLU A 63 -10.23 24.63 -3.22
N THR A 64 -9.50 23.52 -3.08
CA THR A 64 -8.25 23.45 -2.32
C THR A 64 -7.03 23.90 -3.12
N HIS A 65 -7.19 24.21 -4.41
CA HIS A 65 -6.08 24.49 -5.33
C HIS A 65 -4.99 23.40 -5.28
N ALA A 66 -5.41 22.14 -5.26
CA ALA A 66 -4.50 21.00 -5.16
C ALA A 66 -3.57 20.93 -6.38
N GLU A 67 -2.26 20.90 -6.12
CA GLU A 67 -1.24 20.65 -7.15
C GLU A 67 -0.82 19.18 -7.18
N LEU A 68 -1.08 18.43 -6.10
CA LEU A 68 -0.72 17.03 -5.96
C LEU A 68 -1.81 16.24 -5.24
N VAL A 69 -2.17 15.10 -5.79
CA VAL A 69 -2.96 14.06 -5.11
C VAL A 69 -2.02 12.93 -4.73
N PHE A 70 -1.75 12.80 -3.43
CA PHE A 70 -0.89 11.74 -2.91
C PHE A 70 -1.71 10.50 -2.60
N ARG A 71 -1.21 9.32 -3.00
CA ARG A 71 -1.88 8.02 -2.84
C ARG A 71 -3.32 8.01 -3.40
N GLY A 72 -3.57 8.72 -4.49
CA GLY A 72 -4.87 8.84 -5.13
C GLY A 72 -5.55 7.50 -5.42
N PHE A 73 -4.77 6.42 -5.55
CA PHE A 73 -5.28 5.06 -5.56
C PHE A 73 -4.34 4.09 -4.84
N TRP A 74 -4.71 3.67 -3.63
CA TRP A 74 -3.97 2.67 -2.88
C TRP A 74 -4.44 1.25 -3.18
N ARG A 75 -3.57 0.48 -3.85
CA ARG A 75 -3.79 -0.94 -4.14
C ARG A 75 -3.55 -1.79 -2.89
N TRP A 76 -4.45 -1.76 -1.91
CA TRP A 76 -4.30 -2.59 -0.69
C TRP A 76 -4.73 -4.05 -0.87
N VAL A 77 -5.76 -4.30 -1.69
CA VAL A 77 -6.32 -5.63 -1.93
C VAL A 77 -6.22 -5.99 -3.42
N PRO A 78 -6.37 -7.27 -3.81
CA PRO A 78 -6.38 -7.64 -5.22
C PRO A 78 -7.37 -6.80 -6.02
N CYS A 79 -6.88 -6.19 -7.10
CA CYS A 79 -7.60 -5.23 -7.91
C CYS A 79 -7.80 -5.81 -9.32
N PRO A 80 -9.05 -6.00 -9.77
CA PRO A 80 -9.33 -6.42 -11.13
C PRO A 80 -9.08 -5.29 -12.14
N ASP A 81 -8.93 -5.63 -13.41
CA ASP A 81 -8.92 -4.62 -14.48
C ASP A 81 -10.32 -4.01 -14.62
N ARG A 82 -11.34 -4.87 -14.75
CA ARG A 82 -12.75 -4.51 -14.73
C ARG A 82 -13.50 -5.29 -13.66
N CYS A 83 -14.51 -4.68 -13.05
CA CYS A 83 -15.33 -5.40 -12.07
C CYS A 83 -16.00 -6.64 -12.65
N GLY A 84 -16.30 -6.67 -13.95
CA GLY A 84 -16.83 -7.83 -14.69
C GLY A 84 -15.94 -9.08 -14.63
N ASP A 85 -14.62 -8.92 -14.43
CA ASP A 85 -13.64 -10.01 -14.38
C ASP A 85 -13.77 -10.84 -13.09
N LEU A 86 -14.48 -10.32 -12.09
CA LEU A 86 -14.70 -11.02 -10.83
C LEU A 86 -15.66 -12.22 -11.03
N PRO A 87 -15.47 -13.32 -10.30
CA PRO A 87 -16.14 -14.59 -10.59
C PRO A 87 -17.62 -14.60 -10.23
N THR A 88 -18.03 -13.85 -9.19
CA THR A 88 -19.41 -13.89 -8.68
C THR A 88 -20.11 -12.55 -8.84
N ARG A 89 -21.42 -12.57 -9.11
CA ARG A 89 -22.25 -11.36 -9.18
C ARG A 89 -22.08 -10.47 -7.95
N GLN A 90 -22.08 -11.05 -6.74
CA GLN A 90 -21.91 -10.30 -5.50
C GLN A 90 -20.55 -9.58 -5.42
N THR A 91 -19.48 -10.21 -5.90
CA THR A 91 -18.15 -9.58 -5.96
C THR A 91 -18.08 -8.47 -7.02
N ARG A 92 -18.76 -8.64 -8.17
CA ARG A 92 -18.87 -7.61 -9.21
C ARG A 92 -19.60 -6.37 -8.69
N GLU A 93 -20.80 -6.55 -8.12
CA GLU A 93 -21.59 -5.46 -7.55
C GLU A 93 -20.85 -4.72 -6.42
N ARG A 94 -20.10 -5.46 -5.59
CA ARG A 94 -19.26 -4.86 -4.55
C ARG A 94 -18.13 -4.02 -5.14
N CYS A 95 -17.51 -4.49 -6.22
CA CYS A 95 -16.44 -3.79 -6.92
C CYS A 95 -16.95 -2.48 -7.53
N GLU A 96 -18.08 -2.51 -8.25
CA GLU A 96 -18.72 -1.33 -8.84
C GLU A 96 -19.06 -0.30 -7.77
N ARG A 97 -19.76 -0.73 -6.72
CA ARG A 97 -20.13 0.16 -5.60
C ARG A 97 -18.92 0.78 -4.90
N ARG A 98 -17.78 0.09 -4.89
CA ARG A 98 -16.55 0.57 -4.26
C ARG A 98 -15.65 1.34 -5.22
N GLY A 99 -15.98 1.44 -6.51
CA GLY A 99 -15.11 2.00 -7.54
C GLY A 99 -13.71 1.38 -7.57
N TYR A 100 -13.58 0.07 -7.33
CA TYR A 100 -12.28 -0.58 -7.13
C TYR A 100 -11.88 -1.51 -8.27
N SER A 101 -11.52 -0.92 -9.41
CA SER A 101 -10.85 -1.60 -10.52
C SER A 101 -9.91 -0.63 -11.23
N TYR A 102 -9.00 -1.14 -12.07
CA TYR A 102 -8.14 -0.24 -12.85
C TYR A 102 -8.92 0.60 -13.87
N ALA A 103 -10.02 0.08 -14.42
CA ALA A 103 -10.92 0.87 -15.26
C ALA A 103 -11.52 2.08 -14.52
N HIS A 104 -11.91 1.93 -13.26
CA HIS A 104 -12.37 3.05 -12.43
C HIS A 104 -11.25 4.07 -12.19
N LEU A 105 -10.03 3.59 -11.95
CA LEU A 105 -8.86 4.46 -11.78
C LEU A 105 -8.60 5.28 -13.05
N GLU A 106 -8.61 4.64 -14.21
CA GLU A 106 -8.38 5.27 -15.51
C GLU A 106 -9.44 6.35 -15.82
N GLU A 107 -10.72 6.04 -15.59
CA GLU A 107 -11.79 7.04 -15.72
C GLU A 107 -11.57 8.22 -14.76
N ALA A 108 -11.23 7.93 -13.50
CA ALA A 108 -11.05 8.95 -12.48
C ALA A 108 -9.90 9.90 -12.81
N ILE A 109 -8.73 9.36 -13.18
CA ILE A 109 -7.58 10.17 -13.55
C ILE A 109 -7.88 10.98 -14.81
N SER A 110 -8.49 10.36 -15.83
CA SER A 110 -8.85 11.04 -17.08
C SER A 110 -9.74 12.26 -16.83
N ARG A 111 -10.80 12.11 -16.03
CA ARG A 111 -11.71 13.22 -15.70
C ARG A 111 -11.05 14.28 -14.82
N ILE A 112 -10.27 13.89 -13.81
CA ILE A 112 -9.51 14.85 -12.99
C ILE A 112 -8.56 15.67 -13.86
N LYS A 113 -7.81 15.02 -14.76
CA LYS A 113 -6.83 15.68 -15.64
C LYS A 113 -7.49 16.55 -16.72
N ALA A 114 -8.70 16.21 -17.18
CA ALA A 114 -9.46 17.06 -18.09
C ALA A 114 -9.80 18.43 -17.47
N GLU A 115 -10.05 18.45 -16.16
CA GLU A 115 -10.43 19.64 -15.39
C GLU A 115 -9.22 20.34 -14.74
N LEU A 116 -8.20 19.57 -14.36
CA LEU A 116 -7.00 20.00 -13.64
C LEU A 116 -5.75 19.40 -14.31
N PRO A 117 -5.38 19.83 -15.54
CA PRO A 117 -4.34 19.19 -16.33
C PRO A 117 -2.92 19.29 -15.72
N HIS A 118 -2.70 20.25 -14.82
CA HIS A 118 -1.43 20.48 -14.15
C HIS A 118 -1.26 19.69 -12.84
N LEU A 119 -2.34 19.08 -12.33
CA LEU A 119 -2.32 18.34 -11.06
C LEU A 119 -1.48 17.06 -11.22
N ILE A 120 -0.57 16.80 -10.28
CA ILE A 120 0.21 15.56 -10.23
C ILE A 120 -0.58 14.50 -9.47
N PHE A 121 -0.88 13.38 -10.11
CA PHE A 121 -1.59 12.25 -9.52
C PHE A 121 -0.62 11.13 -9.16
N VAL A 122 -0.52 10.82 -7.87
CA VAL A 122 0.38 9.78 -7.36
C VAL A 122 -0.43 8.54 -6.99
N GLY A 123 -0.24 7.46 -7.75
CA GLY A 123 -0.74 6.13 -7.43
C GLY A 123 0.01 5.50 -6.26
N ALA A 124 -0.46 4.36 -5.74
CA ALA A 124 0.23 3.67 -4.65
C ALA A 124 0.12 2.14 -4.71
N VAL A 125 1.26 1.48 -4.51
CA VAL A 125 1.39 0.01 -4.47
C VAL A 125 2.13 -0.42 -3.20
N PRO A 126 1.76 -1.54 -2.56
CA PRO A 126 2.42 -2.00 -1.35
C PRO A 126 3.56 -2.99 -1.66
N ALA A 127 4.77 -2.67 -1.21
CA ALA A 127 5.87 -3.64 -1.12
C ALA A 127 5.83 -4.44 0.18
N GLN A 128 4.70 -4.40 0.90
CA GLN A 128 4.57 -4.96 2.25
C GLN A 128 3.56 -6.09 2.37
N ILE A 129 2.82 -6.47 1.32
CA ILE A 129 1.76 -7.47 1.48
C ILE A 129 1.57 -8.33 0.23
N VAL A 130 1.55 -9.64 0.44
CA VAL A 130 1.04 -10.65 -0.50
C VAL A 130 -0.12 -11.38 0.17
N HIS A 131 -1.33 -11.24 -0.39
CA HIS A 131 -2.52 -11.89 0.14
C HIS A 131 -2.47 -13.40 -0.10
N ARG A 132 -2.63 -14.22 0.96
CA ARG A 132 -2.59 -15.69 0.84
C ARG A 132 -3.58 -16.22 -0.20
N ARG A 133 -4.83 -15.73 -0.11
CA ARG A 133 -5.97 -16.21 -0.92
C ARG A 133 -5.86 -15.90 -2.40
N GLY A 134 -5.03 -14.93 -2.79
CA GLY A 134 -4.87 -14.56 -4.18
C GLY A 134 -4.27 -13.18 -4.35
N VAL A 135 -3.30 -13.05 -5.26
CA VAL A 135 -2.84 -11.78 -5.82
C VAL A 135 -2.90 -11.85 -7.34
N TRP A 136 -3.21 -10.72 -7.97
CA TRP A 136 -3.48 -10.65 -9.41
C TRP A 136 -2.31 -9.94 -10.09
N ASN A 137 -1.78 -10.52 -11.16
CA ASN A 137 -0.84 -9.86 -12.05
C ASN A 137 -1.64 -9.22 -13.20
N PRO A 138 -1.83 -7.89 -13.22
CA PRO A 138 -2.62 -7.22 -14.25
C PRO A 138 -1.99 -7.31 -15.65
N LYS A 139 -0.69 -7.57 -15.75
CA LYS A 139 0.03 -7.69 -17.02
C LYS A 139 -0.24 -9.03 -17.71
N THR A 140 -0.30 -10.11 -16.93
CA THR A 140 -0.49 -11.47 -17.46
C THR A 140 -1.92 -11.99 -17.30
N GLY A 141 -2.73 -11.38 -16.44
CA GLY A 141 -4.04 -11.89 -16.03
C GLY A 141 -3.97 -13.06 -15.04
N GLU A 142 -2.76 -13.46 -14.62
CA GLU A 142 -2.58 -14.57 -13.70
C GLU A 142 -3.09 -14.22 -12.29
N VAL A 143 -3.70 -15.20 -11.63
CA VAL A 143 -4.06 -15.11 -10.21
C VAL A 143 -3.26 -16.14 -9.41
N ILE A 144 -2.23 -15.65 -8.72
CA ILE A 144 -1.32 -16.45 -7.89
C ILE A 144 -1.98 -16.69 -6.53
N ARG A 145 -2.06 -17.95 -6.09
CA ARG A 145 -2.72 -18.37 -4.84
C ARG A 145 -1.79 -19.24 -4.01
N TYR A 146 -2.12 -19.46 -2.74
CA TYR A 146 -1.46 -20.47 -1.91
C TYR A 146 -1.46 -21.85 -2.62
N PRO A 147 -0.34 -22.60 -2.60
CA PRO A 147 0.91 -22.33 -1.87
C PRO A 147 1.88 -21.35 -2.53
N ARG A 148 1.71 -20.96 -3.79
CA ARG A 148 2.65 -20.07 -4.49
C ARG A 148 2.80 -18.68 -3.87
N THR A 149 1.73 -18.14 -3.27
CA THR A 149 1.83 -16.87 -2.52
C THR A 149 2.80 -16.94 -1.34
N TRP A 150 3.03 -18.13 -0.76
CA TRP A 150 4.02 -18.35 0.30
C TRP A 150 5.46 -18.32 -0.24
N GLU A 151 5.68 -18.76 -1.48
CA GLU A 151 7.00 -18.74 -2.14
C GLU A 151 7.51 -17.30 -2.31
N LEU A 152 6.61 -16.32 -2.42
CA LEU A 152 6.92 -14.90 -2.52
C LEU A 152 7.28 -14.23 -1.18
N ALA A 153 7.07 -14.92 -0.05
CA ALA A 153 7.27 -14.35 1.27
C ALA A 153 8.76 -14.34 1.67
N LEU A 154 9.17 -13.27 2.38
CA LEU A 154 10.53 -13.07 2.88
C LEU A 154 10.99 -14.23 3.76
N ASP A 155 12.11 -14.83 3.37
CA ASP A 155 12.86 -15.82 4.14
C ASP A 155 14.23 -15.25 4.53
N PRO A 156 14.45 -14.86 5.80
CA PRO A 156 15.74 -14.36 6.24
C PRO A 156 16.82 -15.47 6.31
N ALA A 157 16.45 -16.74 6.40
CA ALA A 157 17.38 -17.86 6.53
C ALA A 157 18.22 -18.07 5.26
N LYS A 158 17.74 -17.61 4.09
CA LYS A 158 18.49 -17.70 2.83
C LYS A 158 19.81 -16.91 2.85
N TRP A 159 19.94 -15.94 3.75
CA TRP A 159 21.20 -15.22 4.02
C TRP A 159 21.91 -15.69 5.29
N GLY A 160 21.50 -16.82 5.88
CA GLY A 160 22.12 -17.37 7.10
C GLY A 160 21.74 -16.64 8.40
N LEU A 161 20.70 -15.81 8.39
CA LEU A 161 20.25 -15.11 9.59
C LEU A 161 19.55 -16.07 10.57
N PRO A 162 19.65 -15.85 11.90
CA PRO A 162 19.15 -16.77 12.92
C PRO A 162 17.65 -16.59 13.18
N MET A 163 16.83 -16.65 12.13
CA MET A 163 15.37 -16.62 12.19
C MET A 163 14.82 -17.45 11.04
N SER A 164 13.81 -18.29 11.30
CA SER A 164 13.12 -19.00 10.22
C SER A 164 12.16 -18.08 9.48
N LYS A 165 11.77 -18.50 8.27
CA LYS A 165 10.71 -17.85 7.49
C LYS A 165 9.41 -17.77 8.29
N GLU A 166 9.00 -18.87 8.90
CA GLU A 166 7.77 -18.98 9.70
C GLU A 166 7.78 -18.00 10.87
N GLU A 167 8.90 -17.92 11.62
CA GLU A 167 9.01 -17.03 12.77
C GLU A 167 8.90 -15.56 12.35
N LEU A 168 9.60 -15.16 11.28
CA LEU A 168 9.53 -13.79 10.76
C LEU A 168 8.10 -13.44 10.32
N GLN A 169 7.46 -14.33 9.56
CA GLN A 169 6.13 -14.11 9.00
C GLN A 169 5.06 -14.13 10.08
N CYS A 170 5.19 -14.97 11.11
CA CYS A 170 4.33 -14.96 12.29
C CYS A 170 4.44 -13.63 13.05
N ARG A 171 5.66 -13.21 13.42
CA ARG A 171 5.88 -11.94 14.15
C ARG A 171 5.33 -10.74 13.39
N PHE A 172 5.61 -10.67 12.09
CA PHE A 172 5.10 -9.60 11.24
C PHE A 172 3.57 -9.69 11.10
N GLY A 173 3.02 -10.89 10.93
CA GLY A 173 1.59 -11.12 10.84
C GLY A 173 0.84 -10.73 12.11
N ARG A 174 1.41 -10.95 13.30
CA ARG A 174 0.84 -10.54 14.59
C ARG A 174 0.69 -9.02 14.67
N SER A 175 1.71 -8.26 14.26
CA SER A 175 1.64 -6.78 14.30
C SER A 175 0.73 -6.18 13.23
N HIS A 176 0.35 -6.95 12.21
CA HIS A 176 -0.52 -6.51 11.10
C HIS A 176 -1.89 -7.20 11.09
N PHE A 177 -2.21 -7.96 12.15
CA PHE A 177 -3.47 -8.70 12.31
C PHE A 177 -3.76 -9.71 11.18
N TRP A 178 -2.72 -10.30 10.60
CA TRP A 178 -2.85 -11.38 9.60
C TRP A 178 -2.94 -12.75 10.25
N VAL A 179 -2.54 -12.84 11.50
CA VAL A 179 -2.76 -13.95 12.43
C VAL A 179 -3.23 -13.38 13.77
N SER A 180 -3.64 -14.25 14.70
CA SER A 180 -4.00 -13.81 16.06
C SER A 180 -2.82 -13.07 16.71
N PRO A 181 -3.03 -11.89 17.35
CA PRO A 181 -1.98 -11.19 18.09
C PRO A 181 -1.33 -12.02 19.20
N ASP A 182 -2.03 -13.06 19.70
CA ASP A 182 -1.57 -13.96 20.76
C ASP A 182 -1.10 -15.32 20.24
N LEU A 183 -0.97 -15.49 18.91
CA LEU A 183 -0.48 -16.74 18.33
C LEU A 183 0.96 -17.03 18.79
N ASP A 184 1.16 -18.25 19.28
CA ASP A 184 2.48 -18.84 19.44
C ASP A 184 3.07 -19.17 18.06
N CYS A 185 4.24 -18.63 17.75
CA CYS A 185 4.82 -18.76 16.42
C CYS A 185 5.35 -20.16 16.12
N ASP A 186 5.57 -21.00 17.13
CA ASP A 186 5.83 -22.44 16.95
C ASP A 186 4.60 -23.18 16.37
N LEU A 187 3.41 -22.58 16.46
CA LEU A 187 2.16 -23.08 15.90
C LEU A 187 1.75 -22.36 14.61
N TYR A 188 2.64 -21.56 14.01
CA TYR A 188 2.33 -20.81 12.80
C TYR A 188 2.11 -21.76 11.61
N ASP A 189 0.93 -21.68 11.01
CA ASP A 189 0.61 -22.33 9.73
C ASP A 189 0.49 -21.26 8.64
N PRO A 190 1.38 -21.24 7.62
CA PRO A 190 1.25 -20.31 6.51
C PRO A 190 -0.08 -20.49 5.78
N ALA A 191 -0.68 -21.69 5.75
CA ALA A 191 -1.97 -21.93 5.10
C ALA A 191 -3.13 -21.20 5.79
N GLU A 192 -3.02 -20.80 7.05
CA GLU A 192 -4.09 -20.13 7.79
C GLU A 192 -3.93 -18.60 7.86
N ALA A 193 -2.72 -18.09 7.66
CA ALA A 193 -2.45 -16.65 7.64
C ALA A 193 -3.27 -15.90 6.58
N ALA A 194 -3.63 -14.63 6.85
CA ALA A 194 -4.35 -13.81 5.87
C ALA A 194 -3.44 -13.34 4.72
N ALA A 195 -2.17 -13.06 5.03
CA ALA A 195 -1.18 -12.51 4.11
C ALA A 195 0.25 -12.74 4.63
N TYR A 196 1.23 -12.43 3.79
CA TYR A 196 2.66 -12.53 4.08
C TYR A 196 3.38 -11.22 3.76
N PHE A 197 4.48 -10.97 4.45
CA PHE A 197 5.43 -9.93 4.11
C PHE A 197 6.32 -10.43 2.98
N PRO A 198 6.30 -9.78 1.80
CA PRO A 198 6.98 -10.28 0.62
C PRO A 198 8.49 -10.09 0.69
N ASP A 199 9.19 -10.88 -0.11
CA ASP A 199 10.61 -10.78 -0.36
C ASP A 199 10.87 -9.83 -1.54
N ILE A 200 11.40 -8.64 -1.30
CA ILE A 200 11.66 -7.67 -2.37
C ILE A 200 12.83 -8.08 -3.29
N THR A 201 13.61 -9.10 -2.93
CA THR A 201 14.67 -9.65 -3.80
C THR A 201 14.18 -10.88 -4.59
N ASN A 202 12.95 -11.35 -4.37
CA ASN A 202 12.38 -12.43 -5.18
C ASN A 202 11.95 -11.87 -6.55
N PRO A 203 12.49 -12.40 -7.67
CA PRO A 203 12.22 -11.85 -9.00
C PRO A 203 10.76 -11.95 -9.42
N GLU A 204 10.03 -13.00 -9.01
CA GLU A 204 8.59 -13.12 -9.28
C GLU A 204 7.80 -12.05 -8.52
N PHE A 205 8.19 -11.74 -7.28
CA PHE A 205 7.56 -10.65 -6.54
C PHE A 205 7.93 -9.27 -7.10
N GLN A 206 9.17 -9.07 -7.56
CA GLN A 206 9.58 -7.83 -8.23
C GLN A 206 8.75 -7.59 -9.49
N GLU A 207 8.61 -8.60 -10.35
CA GLU A 207 7.75 -8.50 -11.54
C GLU A 207 6.30 -8.19 -11.16
N LEU A 208 5.79 -8.86 -10.12
CA LEU A 208 4.42 -8.64 -9.65
C LEU A 208 4.22 -7.20 -9.12
N LEU A 209 5.13 -6.70 -8.28
CA LEU A 209 5.06 -5.34 -7.75
C LEU A 209 5.15 -4.29 -8.88
N LEU A 210 6.07 -4.49 -9.83
CA LEU A 210 6.20 -3.63 -11.00
C LEU A 210 4.94 -3.67 -11.87
N SER A 211 4.34 -4.83 -12.08
CA SER A 211 3.10 -4.94 -12.87
C SER A 211 1.95 -4.13 -12.26
N TRP A 212 1.87 -4.03 -10.93
CA TRP A 212 0.88 -3.18 -10.26
C TRP A 212 1.15 -1.69 -10.46
N ALA A 213 2.43 -1.29 -10.44
CA ALA A 213 2.85 0.08 -10.67
C ALA A 213 2.62 0.49 -12.14
N GLU A 214 3.11 -0.33 -13.08
CA GLU A 214 2.91 -0.19 -14.53
C GLU A 214 1.43 0.01 -14.85
N ARG A 215 0.54 -0.84 -14.30
CA ARG A 215 -0.89 -0.73 -14.60
C ARG A 215 -1.52 0.58 -14.10
N GLN A 216 -1.03 1.15 -13.00
CA GLN A 216 -1.50 2.48 -12.54
C GLN A 216 -0.94 3.61 -13.41
N ILE A 217 0.29 3.48 -13.91
CA ILE A 217 0.88 4.42 -14.88
C ILE A 217 0.09 4.38 -16.20
N ASP A 218 -0.27 3.19 -16.68
CA ASP A 218 -1.10 3.01 -17.88
C ASP A 218 -2.50 3.63 -17.70
N ALA A 219 -3.01 3.70 -16.46
CA ALA A 219 -4.25 4.40 -16.12
C ALA A 219 -4.10 5.93 -16.07
N GLY A 220 -2.89 6.46 -16.23
CA GLY A 220 -2.59 7.89 -16.28
C GLY A 220 -1.94 8.48 -15.02
N ALA A 221 -1.51 7.67 -14.05
CA ALA A 221 -0.79 8.18 -12.88
C ALA A 221 0.58 8.77 -13.29
N ASP A 222 0.95 9.92 -12.73
CA ASP A 222 2.23 10.59 -13.04
C ASP A 222 3.40 10.03 -12.21
N ALA A 223 3.09 9.46 -11.04
CA ALA A 223 4.07 8.90 -10.13
C ALA A 223 3.46 7.76 -9.31
N ILE A 224 4.32 6.92 -8.75
CA ILE A 224 3.92 5.79 -7.90
C ILE A 224 4.64 5.87 -6.55
N TRP A 225 3.85 5.86 -5.48
CA TRP A 225 4.34 5.60 -4.13
C TRP A 225 4.45 4.11 -3.89
N ILE A 226 5.65 3.64 -3.55
CA ILE A 226 5.89 2.24 -3.16
C ILE A 226 5.97 2.16 -1.64
N ASP A 227 4.89 1.68 -1.04
CA ASP A 227 4.73 1.70 0.40
C ASP A 227 5.59 0.64 1.07
N MET A 228 6.32 1.03 2.13
CA MET A 228 7.21 0.18 2.93
C MET A 228 8.37 -0.49 2.15
N LEU A 229 8.80 0.07 1.02
CA LEU A 229 9.90 -0.48 0.20
C LEU A 229 11.17 -0.81 1.01
N PHE A 230 11.61 0.10 1.87
CA PHE A 230 12.84 -0.08 2.66
C PHE A 230 12.64 -0.83 3.99
N ARG A 231 11.44 -1.38 4.23
CA ARG A 231 11.13 -2.06 5.49
C ARG A 231 11.91 -3.37 5.64
N GLN A 232 12.08 -4.12 4.55
CA GLN A 232 12.87 -5.36 4.54
C GLN A 232 14.30 -5.09 5.00
N ALA A 233 15.02 -4.18 4.33
CA ALA A 233 16.40 -3.82 4.71
C ALA A 233 16.51 -3.38 6.18
N SER A 234 15.56 -2.55 6.65
CA SER A 234 15.53 -2.11 8.04
C SER A 234 15.32 -3.25 9.05
N MET A 235 14.51 -4.25 8.71
CA MET A 235 14.28 -5.43 9.54
C MET A 235 15.48 -6.37 9.54
N LEU A 236 16.07 -6.61 8.37
CA LEU A 236 17.22 -7.50 8.21
C LEU A 236 18.47 -6.91 8.86
N ALA A 237 18.68 -5.59 8.82
CA ALA A 237 19.78 -4.94 9.52
C ALA A 237 19.69 -5.13 11.04
N ARG A 238 18.48 -5.06 11.61
CA ARG A 238 18.26 -5.32 13.04
C ARG A 238 18.49 -6.77 13.41
N LEU A 239 18.11 -7.69 12.53
CA LEU A 239 18.30 -9.13 12.73
C LEU A 239 19.77 -9.54 12.60
N ALA A 240 20.49 -8.95 11.64
CA ALA A 240 21.92 -9.17 11.41
C ALA A 240 22.80 -8.51 12.48
N GLY A 241 22.35 -7.38 13.04
CA GLY A 241 23.20 -6.52 13.86
C GLY A 241 24.31 -5.83 13.04
N ASP A 242 24.19 -5.82 11.72
CA ASP A 242 25.20 -5.36 10.77
C ASP A 242 24.51 -4.74 9.55
N MET A 243 24.85 -3.49 9.24
CA MET A 243 24.32 -2.74 8.09
C MET A 243 24.95 -3.16 6.77
N ASP A 244 26.13 -3.78 6.81
CA ASP A 244 26.87 -4.23 5.62
C ASP A 244 26.58 -5.71 5.28
N HIS A 245 25.75 -6.38 6.09
CA HIS A 245 25.33 -7.76 5.86
C HIS A 245 24.66 -7.92 4.48
N PRO A 246 24.93 -9.00 3.72
CA PRO A 246 24.35 -9.21 2.37
C PRO A 246 22.83 -9.02 2.31
N ALA A 247 22.11 -9.53 3.33
CA ALA A 247 20.66 -9.39 3.47
C ALA A 247 20.14 -7.92 3.51
N VAL A 248 21.00 -6.95 3.84
CA VAL A 248 20.66 -5.51 3.87
C VAL A 248 21.02 -4.81 2.57
N ARG A 249 22.06 -5.31 1.89
CA ARG A 249 22.65 -4.69 0.69
C ARG A 249 21.93 -5.06 -0.60
N GLU A 250 21.37 -6.28 -0.66
CA GLU A 250 20.54 -6.78 -1.76
C GLU A 250 19.13 -6.17 -1.72
#